data_AF-A0A6N7LTX1-F1
#
_entry.id   AF-A0A6N7LTX1-F1
#
_cell.length_a   1.000
_cell.length_b   1.000
_cell.length_c   1.000
_cell.angle_alpha   90.00
_cell.angle_beta   90.00
_cell.angle_gamma   90.00
#
_symmetry.space_group_name_H-M   'P 1'
#
loop_
_entity.id
_entity.type
_entity.pdbx_description
1 polymer ?
#
loop_
_entity_poly.entity_id
_entity_poly.type
_entity_poly.pdbx_seq_one_letter_code
_entity_poly.pdbx_strand_id
1 'polypeptide(L)'
;MTMKQGHGMMPSVEAQEERLEQFHEMLDCGLDVFNPRDNPQNVYITDQSEAARALADVTTLLDEIVPQRRLVISRRQETSQGLIRRIPNKKTPAIESCINLTEDDFWGYKVDPDVQVVLDLNREEAVRVLTGRRLHDCVGGKTVHDHYLEYLHELKRRLSATEILQFRRQQVVREQRRVDSITGAVNEALSICRKARLVRVDGSYKQSVRRNKTPECISNDLDRFIRNMRHNKRQFSALVLAVFKIEYGAKKGYHWHGYFIYDGSKVRMDVLLGTYLKSYWCDVVTKGEGAGFNVNVGEVRTTLSKRLQVPERHLAIGEFRKGDAIQEANMRALIRYFAKKEQSLRLTGQKSVNQLRIVRGPRYKALKQWRDRTAAREGR
;
A
#
# COMPACT_ATOMS: atom_id res chain seq x y z
N MET A 1 -49.80 8.74 20.16
CA MET A 1 -49.01 7.87 19.27
C MET A 1 -47.56 8.34 19.29
N THR A 2 -46.73 7.75 20.14
CA THR A 2 -45.31 8.08 20.27
C THR A 2 -44.52 7.18 19.32
N MET A 3 -43.93 7.76 18.27
CA MET A 3 -43.05 7.04 17.35
C MET A 3 -41.78 6.62 18.10
N LYS A 4 -41.59 5.30 18.26
CA LYS A 4 -40.30 4.71 18.65
C LYS A 4 -39.30 4.94 17.52
N GLN A 5 -38.32 5.80 17.75
CA GLN A 5 -37.11 5.82 16.92
C GLN A 5 -36.39 4.48 17.08
N GLY A 6 -36.29 3.72 15.98
CA GLY A 6 -35.52 2.49 15.92
C GLY A 6 -34.06 2.77 16.24
N HIS A 7 -33.61 2.33 17.41
CA HIS A 7 -32.18 2.13 17.66
C HIS A 7 -31.73 1.01 16.72
N GLY A 8 -31.07 1.36 15.62
CA GLY A 8 -30.35 0.37 14.83
C GLY A 8 -29.32 -0.31 15.73
N MET A 9 -29.46 -1.61 15.96
CA MET A 9 -28.44 -2.38 16.68
C MET A 9 -27.11 -2.19 15.95
N MET A 10 -26.10 -1.72 16.68
CA MET A 10 -24.72 -1.79 16.20
C MET A 10 -24.39 -3.26 15.91
N PRO A 11 -23.73 -3.59 14.78
CA PRO A 11 -23.34 -4.96 14.48
C PRO A 11 -22.48 -5.52 15.61
N SER A 12 -22.53 -6.84 15.83
CA SER A 12 -21.66 -7.51 16.80
C SER A 12 -20.19 -7.27 16.45
N VAL A 13 -19.31 -7.33 17.46
CA VAL A 13 -17.86 -7.16 17.26
C VAL A 13 -17.33 -8.14 16.21
N GLU A 14 -17.75 -9.40 16.27
CA GLU A 14 -17.39 -10.44 15.30
C GLU A 14 -17.83 -10.09 13.87
N ALA A 15 -19.07 -9.61 13.69
CA ALA A 15 -19.56 -9.21 12.37
C ALA A 15 -18.86 -7.94 11.83
N GLN A 16 -18.41 -7.04 12.72
CA GLN A 16 -17.61 -5.88 12.34
C GLN A 16 -16.19 -6.27 11.95
N GLU A 17 -15.59 -7.20 12.68
CA GLU A 17 -14.26 -7.76 12.39
C GLU A 17 -14.27 -8.50 11.06
N GLU A 18 -15.20 -9.44 10.84
CA GLU A 18 -15.32 -10.20 9.60
C GLU A 18 -15.53 -9.28 8.38
N ARG A 19 -16.42 -8.29 8.51
CA ARG A 19 -16.64 -7.28 7.46
C ARG A 19 -15.36 -6.49 7.16
N LEU A 20 -14.61 -6.15 8.20
CA LEU A 20 -13.38 -5.37 8.07
C LEU A 20 -12.27 -6.21 7.44
N GLU A 21 -12.15 -7.49 7.80
CA GLU A 21 -11.24 -8.43 7.16
C GLU A 21 -11.58 -8.58 5.68
N GLN A 22 -12.86 -8.83 5.35
CA GLN A 22 -13.32 -8.90 3.97
C GLN A 22 -13.07 -7.58 3.21
N PHE A 23 -13.31 -6.42 3.84
CA PHE A 23 -13.03 -5.12 3.25
C PHE A 23 -11.54 -4.95 2.92
N HIS A 24 -10.66 -5.32 3.86
CA HIS A 24 -9.21 -5.24 3.67
C HIS A 24 -8.71 -6.22 2.61
N GLU A 25 -9.31 -7.40 2.50
CA GLU A 25 -9.03 -8.37 1.43
C GLU A 25 -9.48 -7.87 0.05
N MET A 26 -10.68 -7.28 -0.04
CA MET A 26 -11.26 -6.86 -1.32
C MET A 26 -10.66 -5.58 -1.89
N LEU A 27 -10.33 -4.62 -1.02
CA LEU A 27 -9.99 -3.26 -1.45
C LEU A 27 -8.54 -2.90 -1.17
N ASP A 28 -7.82 -3.67 -0.35
CA ASP A 28 -6.47 -3.32 0.11
C ASP A 28 -6.36 -1.90 0.70
N CYS A 29 -7.48 -1.37 1.19
CA CYS A 29 -7.68 0.02 1.56
C CYS A 29 -7.55 0.21 3.07
N GLY A 30 -6.42 -0.17 3.67
CA GLY A 30 -6.15 0.14 5.07
C GLY A 30 -6.21 1.66 5.37
N LEU A 31 -5.70 2.10 6.52
CA LEU A 31 -5.53 3.52 6.93
C LEU A 31 -4.74 4.40 5.92
N ASP A 32 -4.42 3.86 4.75
CA ASP A 32 -3.42 4.21 3.78
C ASP A 32 -3.83 5.28 2.77
N VAL A 33 -5.09 5.28 2.35
CA VAL A 33 -5.49 6.10 1.19
C VAL A 33 -6.24 7.35 1.63
N PHE A 34 -5.87 7.99 2.75
CA PHE A 34 -6.61 9.17 3.19
C PHE A 34 -5.75 10.33 3.69
N ASN A 35 -5.46 11.25 2.77
CA ASN A 35 -5.25 12.65 3.08
C ASN A 35 -6.52 13.46 2.67
N PRO A 36 -7.34 13.97 3.60
CA PRO A 36 -8.56 14.75 3.31
C PRO A 36 -8.26 16.05 2.57
N ARG A 37 -7.02 16.55 2.65
CA ARG A 37 -6.57 17.73 1.92
C ARG A 37 -6.12 17.43 0.49
N ASP A 38 -6.19 16.17 0.07
CA ASP A 38 -6.17 15.83 -1.35
C ASP A 38 -7.50 16.29 -1.96
N ASN A 39 -7.65 17.60 -2.11
CA ASN A 39 -8.72 18.21 -2.88
C ASN A 39 -8.49 17.84 -4.35
N PRO A 40 -9.47 17.25 -5.07
CA PRO A 40 -9.33 16.94 -6.49
C PRO A 40 -9.00 18.19 -7.35
N GLN A 41 -9.21 19.40 -6.82
CA GLN A 41 -8.89 20.67 -7.47
C GLN A 41 -7.61 21.36 -6.95
N ASN A 42 -7.05 20.99 -5.78
CA ASN A 42 -5.73 21.49 -5.37
C ASN A 42 -4.64 20.59 -5.95
N VAL A 43 -4.44 20.72 -7.26
CA VAL A 43 -3.20 20.47 -8.00
C VAL A 43 -2.28 19.40 -7.38
N TYR A 44 -2.70 18.13 -7.44
CA TYR A 44 -1.80 17.13 -7.98
C TYR A 44 -1.99 17.23 -9.49
N ILE A 45 -1.00 17.77 -10.20
CA ILE A 45 -0.98 17.72 -11.67
C ILE A 45 -1.35 16.29 -12.08
N THR A 46 -2.44 16.18 -12.83
CA THR A 46 -3.25 14.98 -12.95
C THR A 46 -2.60 13.84 -13.70
N ASP A 47 -1.39 14.00 -14.24
CA ASP A 47 -0.69 12.88 -14.84
C ASP A 47 -0.02 12.00 -13.78
N GLN A 48 -0.53 10.78 -13.64
CA GLN A 48 0.30 9.68 -13.16
C GLN A 48 1.51 9.61 -14.11
N SER A 49 2.72 9.43 -13.60
CA SER A 49 3.83 9.06 -14.49
C SER A 49 3.39 7.83 -15.27
N GLU A 50 3.64 7.84 -16.58
CA GLU A 50 3.21 6.79 -17.50
C GLU A 50 3.59 5.40 -16.95
N ALA A 51 4.78 5.24 -16.38
CA ALA A 51 5.24 4.03 -15.68
C ALA A 51 4.32 3.47 -14.57
N ALA A 52 3.70 4.32 -13.74
CA ALA A 52 2.83 3.80 -12.68
C ALA A 52 1.42 3.50 -13.17
N ARG A 53 0.96 4.23 -14.20
CA ARG A 53 -0.27 3.87 -14.91
C ARG A 53 -0.08 2.52 -15.60
N ALA A 54 1.02 2.38 -16.33
CA ALA A 54 1.46 1.13 -16.95
C ALA A 54 1.56 -0.02 -15.95
N LEU A 55 2.20 0.19 -14.79
CA LEU A 55 2.28 -0.83 -13.75
C LEU A 55 0.91 -1.22 -13.21
N ALA A 56 0.02 -0.25 -12.94
CA ALA A 56 -1.32 -0.53 -12.44
C ALA A 56 -2.16 -1.32 -13.47
N ASP A 57 -2.04 -0.98 -14.75
CA ASP A 57 -2.72 -1.68 -15.84
C ASP A 57 -2.20 -3.12 -15.96
N VAL A 58 -0.88 -3.33 -15.88
CA VAL A 58 -0.27 -4.67 -15.88
C VAL A 58 -0.73 -5.48 -14.67
N THR A 59 -0.67 -4.93 -13.46
CA THR A 59 -1.15 -5.62 -12.25
C THR A 59 -2.61 -6.04 -12.40
N THR A 60 -3.47 -5.12 -12.85
CA THR A 60 -4.89 -5.40 -13.11
C THR A 60 -5.07 -6.53 -14.10
N LEU A 61 -4.32 -6.51 -15.21
CA LEU A 61 -4.39 -7.55 -16.23
C LEU A 61 -3.92 -8.92 -15.68
N LEU A 62 -2.82 -8.94 -14.93
CA LEU A 62 -2.27 -10.17 -14.34
C LEU A 62 -3.27 -10.80 -13.37
N ASP A 63 -3.88 -9.99 -12.49
CA ASP A 63 -4.93 -10.44 -11.55
C ASP A 63 -6.15 -10.99 -12.28
N GLU A 64 -6.46 -10.48 -13.46
CA GLU A 64 -7.58 -10.97 -14.27
C GLU A 64 -7.27 -12.20 -15.12
N ILE A 65 -6.03 -12.41 -15.55
CA ILE A 65 -5.66 -13.53 -16.45
C ILE A 65 -5.19 -14.74 -15.65
N VAL A 66 -4.28 -14.53 -14.69
CA VAL A 66 -3.54 -15.60 -14.02
C VAL A 66 -4.49 -16.60 -13.31
N PRO A 67 -5.52 -16.15 -12.56
CA PRO A 67 -6.40 -17.07 -11.84
C PRO A 67 -7.43 -17.78 -12.74
N GLN A 68 -7.70 -17.26 -13.94
CA GLN A 68 -8.88 -17.67 -14.72
C GLN A 68 -8.62 -18.93 -15.52
N ARG A 69 -9.46 -19.95 -15.37
CA ARG A 69 -9.42 -21.15 -16.23
C ARG A 69 -9.81 -20.84 -17.68
N ARG A 70 -10.76 -19.92 -17.89
CA ARG A 70 -11.24 -19.48 -19.20
C ARG A 70 -11.19 -17.96 -19.31
N LEU A 71 -10.58 -17.46 -20.38
CA LEU A 71 -10.51 -16.02 -20.64
C LEU A 71 -11.78 -15.55 -21.35
N VAL A 72 -12.39 -14.49 -20.82
CA VAL A 72 -13.59 -13.86 -21.39
C VAL A 72 -13.31 -12.38 -21.59
N ILE A 73 -13.07 -12.00 -22.83
CA ILE A 73 -12.64 -10.64 -23.22
C ILE A 73 -13.68 -9.87 -24.03
N SER A 74 -14.85 -10.49 -24.24
CA SER A 74 -15.96 -9.92 -25.00
C SER A 74 -17.30 -10.39 -24.45
N ARG A 75 -18.37 -9.68 -24.82
CA ARG A 75 -19.75 -10.17 -24.69
C ARG A 75 -20.32 -10.41 -26.08
N ARG A 76 -21.27 -11.34 -26.18
CA ARG A 76 -22.08 -11.54 -27.38
C ARG A 76 -23.28 -10.60 -27.31
N GLN A 77 -23.54 -9.89 -28.39
CA GLN A 77 -24.71 -9.04 -28.57
C GLN A 77 -25.42 -9.48 -29.85
N GLU A 78 -26.66 -9.91 -29.71
CA GLU A 78 -27.52 -10.20 -30.85
C GLU A 78 -28.13 -8.89 -31.35
N THR A 79 -28.03 -8.66 -32.65
CA THR A 79 -28.61 -7.49 -33.30
C THR A 79 -30.07 -7.75 -33.64
N SER A 80 -30.84 -6.70 -33.92
CA SER A 80 -32.23 -6.80 -34.39
C SER A 80 -32.41 -7.61 -35.68
N GLN A 81 -31.31 -7.89 -36.39
CA GLN A 81 -31.26 -8.72 -37.60
C GLN A 81 -30.81 -10.16 -37.32
N GLY A 82 -30.70 -10.60 -36.05
CA GLY A 82 -30.26 -11.94 -35.66
C GLY A 82 -28.74 -12.18 -35.78
N LEU A 83 -27.96 -11.17 -36.16
CA LEU A 83 -26.50 -11.29 -36.24
C LEU A 83 -25.88 -11.19 -34.84
N ILE A 84 -25.06 -12.17 -34.44
CA ILE A 84 -24.31 -12.13 -33.18
C ILE A 84 -23.00 -11.38 -33.39
N ARG A 85 -22.85 -10.24 -32.72
CA ARG A 85 -21.60 -9.46 -32.67
C ARG A 85 -20.86 -9.67 -31.35
N ARG A 86 -19.54 -9.60 -31.41
CA ARG A 86 -18.70 -9.51 -30.21
C ARG A 86 -18.44 -8.04 -29.89
N ILE A 87 -18.76 -7.64 -28.67
CA ILE A 87 -18.50 -6.29 -28.16
C ILE A 87 -17.46 -6.34 -27.03
N PRO A 88 -16.61 -5.29 -26.89
CA PRO A 88 -15.72 -5.13 -25.76
C PRO A 88 -16.44 -5.28 -24.43
N ASN A 89 -15.75 -5.85 -23.44
CA ASN A 89 -16.23 -5.86 -22.06
C ASN A 89 -15.35 -4.95 -21.20
N LYS A 90 -15.56 -4.94 -19.89
CA LYS A 90 -14.80 -4.10 -18.95
C LYS A 90 -13.28 -4.37 -18.94
N LYS A 91 -12.84 -5.52 -19.47
CA LYS A 91 -11.45 -5.97 -19.48
C LYS A 91 -10.69 -5.52 -20.72
N THR A 92 -11.40 -5.31 -21.83
CA THR A 92 -10.79 -4.95 -23.11
C THR A 92 -9.89 -3.71 -23.01
N PRO A 93 -10.27 -2.61 -22.31
CA PRO A 93 -9.40 -1.46 -22.15
C PRO A 93 -8.09 -1.76 -21.41
N ALA A 94 -8.12 -2.60 -20.36
CA ALA A 94 -6.91 -2.98 -19.62
C ALA A 94 -5.98 -3.86 -20.46
N ILE A 95 -6.56 -4.79 -21.25
CA ILE A 95 -5.83 -5.61 -22.22
C ILE A 95 -5.14 -4.72 -23.25
N GLU A 96 -5.88 -3.80 -23.85
CA GLU A 96 -5.36 -2.86 -24.85
C GLU A 96 -4.31 -1.92 -24.27
N SER A 97 -4.48 -1.44 -23.04
CA SER A 97 -3.45 -0.64 -22.36
C SER A 97 -2.16 -1.44 -22.23
N CYS A 98 -2.24 -2.69 -21.76
CA CYS A 98 -1.07 -3.55 -21.60
C CYS A 98 -0.40 -3.89 -22.93
N ILE A 99 -1.15 -4.16 -24.00
CA ILE A 99 -0.61 -4.43 -25.35
C ILE A 99 0.20 -3.23 -25.88
N ASN A 100 -0.15 -2.01 -25.47
CA ASN A 100 0.54 -0.79 -25.91
C ASN A 100 1.83 -0.51 -25.15
N LEU A 101 2.09 -1.21 -24.04
CA LEU A 101 3.26 -0.96 -23.21
C LEU A 101 4.56 -1.40 -23.91
N THR A 102 5.58 -0.60 -23.68
CA THR A 102 6.94 -0.72 -24.18
C THR A 102 7.93 -0.55 -23.04
N GLU A 103 9.21 -0.82 -23.30
CA GLU A 103 10.26 -0.55 -22.31
C GLU A 103 10.38 0.94 -21.96
N ASP A 104 10.02 1.83 -22.89
CA ASP A 104 10.05 3.28 -22.68
C ASP A 104 9.07 3.71 -21.59
N ASP A 105 7.92 3.03 -21.46
CA ASP A 105 6.96 3.27 -20.38
C ASP A 105 7.55 3.02 -19.00
N PHE A 106 8.57 2.15 -18.92
CA PHE A 106 9.30 1.84 -17.70
C PHE A 106 10.72 2.42 -17.73
N TRP A 107 11.00 3.40 -18.59
CA TRP A 107 12.33 4.00 -18.71
C TRP A 107 12.84 4.50 -17.36
N GLY A 108 14.05 4.09 -17.02
CA GLY A 108 14.67 4.42 -15.75
C GLY A 108 14.08 3.68 -14.56
N TYR A 109 13.20 2.69 -14.72
CA TYR A 109 12.71 1.81 -13.65
C TYR A 109 13.17 0.36 -13.81
N LYS A 110 13.44 -0.28 -12.68
CA LYS A 110 13.63 -1.72 -12.61
C LYS A 110 12.29 -2.41 -12.84
N VAL A 111 12.23 -3.18 -13.91
CA VAL A 111 11.08 -3.99 -14.30
C VAL A 111 11.11 -5.32 -13.53
N ASP A 112 9.99 -5.69 -12.90
CA ASP A 112 9.85 -7.02 -12.28
C ASP A 112 9.60 -8.08 -13.38
N PRO A 113 10.02 -9.35 -13.20
CA PRO A 113 9.88 -10.41 -14.21
C PRO A 113 8.48 -10.57 -14.81
N ASP A 114 7.42 -10.37 -14.02
CA ASP A 114 6.03 -10.44 -14.52
C ASP A 114 5.72 -9.35 -15.56
N VAL A 115 6.22 -8.14 -15.34
CA VAL A 115 6.08 -7.02 -16.26
C VAL A 115 6.97 -7.26 -17.49
N GLN A 116 8.18 -7.79 -17.29
CA GLN A 116 9.08 -8.10 -18.39
C GLN A 116 8.46 -9.09 -19.39
N VAL A 117 7.74 -10.11 -18.90
CA VAL A 117 7.02 -11.06 -19.77
C VAL A 117 6.01 -10.35 -20.67
N VAL A 118 5.30 -9.33 -20.17
CA VAL A 118 4.36 -8.53 -20.97
C VAL A 118 5.13 -7.72 -22.03
N LEU A 119 6.20 -7.05 -21.64
CA LEU A 119 7.00 -6.21 -22.55
C LEU A 119 7.66 -7.03 -23.66
N ASP A 120 8.20 -8.20 -23.32
CA ASP A 120 8.81 -9.13 -24.30
C ASP A 120 7.76 -9.63 -25.29
N LEU A 121 6.57 -10.03 -24.80
CA LEU A 121 5.49 -10.47 -25.67
C LEU A 121 5.00 -9.36 -26.59
N ASN A 122 4.85 -8.13 -26.08
CA ASN A 122 4.46 -6.97 -26.90
C ASN A 122 5.48 -6.64 -27.99
N ARG A 123 6.77 -6.88 -27.74
CA ARG A 123 7.84 -6.69 -28.73
C ARG A 123 7.77 -7.74 -29.83
N GLU A 124 7.49 -8.99 -29.46
CA GLU A 124 7.49 -10.14 -30.37
C GLU A 124 6.19 -10.22 -31.19
N GLU A 125 5.06 -9.86 -30.61
CA GLU A 125 3.74 -9.95 -31.23
C GLU A 125 3.29 -8.60 -31.80
N ALA A 126 2.90 -8.57 -33.07
CA ALA A 126 2.39 -7.35 -33.72
C ALA A 126 0.95 -6.99 -33.32
N VAL A 127 0.46 -7.41 -32.16
CA VAL A 127 -0.95 -7.28 -31.73
C VAL A 127 -1.32 -5.82 -31.45
N ARG A 128 -0.33 -4.96 -31.16
CA ARG A 128 -0.52 -3.52 -30.95
C ARG A 128 -1.20 -2.80 -32.11
N VAL A 129 -1.01 -3.25 -33.35
CA VAL A 129 -1.65 -2.62 -34.53
C VAL A 129 -3.17 -2.85 -34.58
N LEU A 130 -3.68 -3.73 -33.72
CA LEU A 130 -5.10 -4.06 -33.62
C LEU A 130 -5.82 -3.24 -32.55
N THR A 131 -5.09 -2.52 -31.70
CA THR A 131 -5.68 -1.71 -30.62
C THR A 131 -6.68 -0.68 -31.16
N GLY A 132 -7.87 -0.62 -30.55
CA GLY A 132 -8.94 0.29 -30.96
C GLY A 132 -9.77 -0.18 -32.15
N ARG A 133 -9.43 -1.31 -32.79
CA ARG A 133 -10.28 -1.94 -33.81
C ARG A 133 -11.46 -2.66 -33.17
N ARG A 134 -12.51 -2.92 -33.96
CA ARG A 134 -13.66 -3.67 -33.45
C ARG A 134 -13.27 -5.14 -33.32
N LEU A 135 -13.73 -5.78 -32.25
CA LEU A 135 -13.42 -7.19 -31.97
C LEU A 135 -13.82 -8.18 -33.08
N HIS A 136 -14.76 -7.81 -33.96
CA HIS A 136 -15.20 -8.63 -35.09
C HIS A 136 -14.50 -8.30 -36.41
N ASP A 137 -13.64 -7.29 -36.45
CA ASP A 137 -12.87 -6.97 -37.65
C ASP A 137 -11.91 -8.12 -37.96
N CYS A 138 -11.77 -8.48 -39.24
CA CYS A 138 -10.88 -9.54 -39.68
C CYS A 138 -9.54 -8.97 -40.12
N VAL A 139 -8.45 -9.52 -39.59
CA VAL A 139 -7.07 -9.21 -39.98
C VAL A 139 -6.32 -10.52 -40.13
N GLY A 140 -5.72 -10.76 -41.31
CA GLY A 140 -4.95 -11.99 -41.56
C GLY A 140 -5.77 -13.28 -41.40
N GLY A 141 -7.05 -13.26 -41.75
CA GLY A 141 -7.93 -14.45 -41.68
C GLY A 141 -8.50 -14.77 -40.29
N LYS A 142 -8.20 -13.97 -39.25
CA LYS A 142 -8.75 -14.10 -37.89
C LYS A 142 -9.43 -12.83 -37.45
N THR A 143 -10.36 -12.92 -36.49
CA THR A 143 -10.95 -11.71 -35.89
C THR A 143 -9.97 -11.05 -34.92
N VAL A 144 -10.07 -9.73 -34.69
CA VAL A 144 -9.30 -9.03 -33.65
C VAL A 144 -9.47 -9.70 -32.28
N HIS A 145 -10.68 -10.18 -31.98
CA HIS A 145 -10.94 -10.97 -30.77
C HIS A 145 -10.08 -12.23 -30.67
N ASP A 146 -9.88 -12.95 -31.77
CA ASP A 146 -9.10 -14.18 -31.77
C ASP A 146 -7.61 -13.87 -31.63
N HIS A 147 -7.11 -12.80 -32.26
CA HIS A 147 -5.75 -12.30 -32.01
C HIS A 147 -5.52 -11.93 -30.54
N TYR A 148 -6.46 -11.23 -29.91
CA TYR A 148 -6.37 -10.92 -28.48
C TYR A 148 -6.42 -12.18 -27.61
N LEU A 149 -7.26 -13.18 -27.94
CA LEU A 149 -7.27 -14.44 -27.20
C LEU A 149 -5.96 -15.20 -27.33
N GLU A 150 -5.38 -15.25 -28.53
CA GLU A 150 -4.07 -15.88 -28.76
C GLU A 150 -2.97 -15.19 -27.97
N TYR A 151 -2.90 -13.86 -28.02
CA TYR A 151 -1.99 -13.06 -27.20
C TYR A 151 -2.12 -13.40 -25.71
N LEU A 152 -3.34 -13.45 -25.17
CA LEU A 152 -3.55 -13.72 -23.75
C LEU A 152 -3.25 -15.17 -23.36
N HIS A 153 -3.49 -16.13 -24.25
CA HIS A 153 -3.08 -17.51 -24.04
C HIS A 153 -1.56 -17.64 -23.98
N GLU A 154 -0.85 -16.98 -24.90
CA GLU A 154 0.61 -16.98 -24.92
C GLU A 154 1.18 -16.26 -23.68
N LEU A 155 0.62 -15.11 -23.33
CA LEU A 155 0.95 -14.41 -22.08
C LEU A 155 0.78 -15.33 -20.87
N LYS A 156 -0.37 -16.00 -20.75
CA LYS A 156 -0.62 -16.92 -19.66
C LYS A 156 0.34 -18.10 -19.66
N ARG A 157 0.72 -18.62 -20.82
CA ARG A 157 1.71 -19.70 -20.97
C ARG A 157 3.07 -19.25 -20.42
N ARG A 158 3.56 -18.07 -20.82
CA ARG A 158 4.84 -17.51 -20.34
C ARG A 158 4.81 -17.19 -18.84
N LEU A 159 3.72 -16.63 -18.33
CA LEU A 159 3.55 -16.37 -16.90
C LEU A 159 3.44 -17.65 -16.05
N SER A 160 3.17 -18.79 -16.69
CA SER A 160 3.15 -20.11 -16.06
C SER A 160 4.51 -20.82 -16.11
N ALA A 161 5.55 -20.20 -16.69
CA ALA A 161 6.89 -20.75 -16.69
C ALA A 161 7.42 -20.93 -15.26
N THR A 162 8.20 -21.99 -15.04
CA THR A 162 8.65 -22.39 -13.69
C THR A 162 9.42 -21.27 -12.99
N GLU A 163 10.27 -20.52 -13.71
CA GLU A 163 11.02 -19.39 -13.15
C GLU A 163 10.10 -18.25 -12.66
N ILE A 164 9.06 -17.91 -13.42
CA ILE A 164 8.09 -16.87 -13.05
C ILE A 164 7.27 -17.32 -11.83
N LEU A 165 6.80 -18.58 -11.82
CA LEU A 165 6.10 -19.14 -10.67
C LEU A 165 6.98 -19.18 -9.42
N GLN A 166 8.26 -19.53 -9.56
CA GLN A 166 9.23 -19.48 -8.46
C GLN A 166 9.44 -18.05 -7.98
N PHE A 167 9.60 -17.07 -8.88
CA PHE A 167 9.73 -15.67 -8.53
C PHE A 167 8.52 -15.16 -7.71
N ARG A 168 7.30 -15.45 -8.15
CA ARG A 168 6.05 -15.09 -7.45
C ARG A 168 5.96 -15.74 -6.08
N ARG A 169 6.22 -17.05 -5.98
CA ARG A 169 6.27 -17.76 -4.69
C ARG A 169 7.27 -17.12 -3.74
N GLN A 170 8.46 -16.76 -4.23
CA GLN A 170 9.45 -16.06 -3.42
C GLN A 170 8.98 -14.68 -2.97
N GLN A 171 8.21 -13.95 -3.78
CA GLN A 171 7.62 -12.67 -3.35
C GLN A 171 6.64 -12.86 -2.20
N VAL A 172 5.71 -13.83 -2.31
CA VAL A 172 4.74 -14.14 -1.24
C VAL A 172 5.45 -14.53 0.04
N VAL A 173 6.45 -15.42 -0.02
CA VAL A 173 7.23 -15.81 1.17
C VAL A 173 7.97 -14.62 1.78
N ARG A 174 8.56 -13.74 0.97
CA ARG A 174 9.25 -12.52 1.46
C ARG A 174 8.29 -11.52 2.07
N GLU A 175 7.09 -11.39 1.52
CA GLU A 175 6.02 -10.57 2.10
C GLU A 175 5.58 -11.12 3.44
N GLN A 176 5.26 -12.42 3.52
CA GLN A 176 4.86 -13.04 4.78
C GLN A 176 5.93 -12.87 5.87
N ARG A 177 7.20 -13.10 5.55
CA ARG A 177 8.32 -12.86 6.49
C ARG A 177 8.38 -11.40 6.98
N ARG A 178 8.03 -10.42 6.12
CA ARG A 178 7.96 -9.01 6.52
C ARG A 178 6.76 -8.76 7.43
N VAL A 179 5.59 -9.32 7.11
CA VAL A 179 4.40 -9.27 7.98
C VAL A 179 4.75 -9.82 9.37
N ASP A 180 5.35 -11.00 9.43
CA ASP A 180 5.71 -11.67 10.69
C ASP A 180 6.71 -10.84 11.49
N SER A 181 7.71 -10.26 10.82
CA SER A 181 8.72 -9.42 11.46
C SER A 181 8.12 -8.14 12.06
N ILE A 182 7.27 -7.44 11.31
CA ILE A 182 6.59 -6.22 11.79
C ILE A 182 5.62 -6.58 12.92
N THR A 183 4.81 -7.63 12.74
CA THR A 183 3.84 -8.10 13.72
C THR A 183 4.51 -8.48 15.03
N GLY A 184 5.60 -9.25 14.97
CA GLY A 184 6.37 -9.63 16.15
C GLY A 184 6.92 -8.40 16.90
N ALA A 185 7.46 -7.43 16.18
CA ALA A 185 7.99 -6.20 16.78
C ALA A 185 6.89 -5.33 17.43
N VAL A 186 5.75 -5.17 16.74
CA VAL A 186 4.59 -4.41 17.23
C VAL A 186 3.99 -5.09 18.47
N ASN A 187 3.72 -6.39 18.41
CA ASN A 187 3.16 -7.14 19.53
C ASN A 187 4.09 -7.11 20.75
N GLU A 188 5.40 -7.28 20.54
CA GLU A 188 6.38 -7.15 21.62
C GLU A 188 6.32 -5.75 22.25
N ALA A 189 6.32 -4.69 21.44
CA ALA A 189 6.25 -3.31 21.92
C ALA A 189 4.95 -3.01 22.69
N LEU A 190 3.81 -3.52 22.23
CA LEU A 190 2.53 -3.37 22.91
C LEU A 190 2.47 -4.18 24.22
N SER A 191 3.08 -5.37 24.24
CA SER A 191 3.14 -6.23 25.44
C SER A 191 3.86 -5.55 26.60
N ILE A 192 4.96 -4.84 26.33
CA ILE A 192 5.77 -4.16 27.35
C ILE A 192 5.19 -2.78 27.74
N CYS A 193 4.22 -2.27 26.99
CA CYS A 193 3.52 -1.03 27.33
C CYS A 193 2.32 -1.35 28.24
N ARG A 194 2.21 -0.66 29.38
CA ARG A 194 0.98 -0.70 30.17
C ARG A 194 -0.18 0.01 29.46
N LYS A 195 0.11 1.16 28.85
CA LYS A 195 -0.75 1.92 27.94
C LYS A 195 0.08 2.25 26.70
N ALA A 196 -0.50 2.17 25.51
CA ALA A 196 0.18 2.56 24.28
C ALA A 196 -0.55 3.71 23.58
N ARG A 197 0.22 4.59 22.94
CA ARG A 197 -0.28 5.60 22.01
C ARG A 197 0.31 5.36 20.63
N LEU A 198 -0.57 5.19 19.66
CA LEU A 198 -0.25 4.86 18.28
C LEU A 198 -0.30 6.13 17.46
N VAL A 199 0.75 6.40 16.70
CA VAL A 199 0.83 7.58 15.84
C VAL A 199 1.22 7.13 14.45
N ARG A 200 0.51 7.58 13.42
CA ARG A 200 0.89 7.38 12.03
C ARG A 200 1.20 8.71 11.38
N VAL A 201 2.41 8.80 10.82
CA VAL A 201 2.90 9.97 10.09
C VAL A 201 3.50 9.48 8.79
N ASP A 202 3.15 10.15 7.71
CA ASP A 202 3.66 9.85 6.38
C ASP A 202 4.46 11.06 5.90
N GLY A 203 5.72 10.85 5.54
CA GLY A 203 6.64 11.89 5.10
C GLY A 203 6.95 11.78 3.61
N SER A 204 7.08 12.92 2.95
CA SER A 204 7.39 13.02 1.53
C SER A 204 8.27 14.25 1.27
N TYR A 205 8.46 14.60 -0.01
CA TYR A 205 9.12 15.83 -0.40
C TYR A 205 8.14 16.81 -1.04
N LYS A 206 8.45 18.11 -0.93
CA LYS A 206 7.71 19.15 -1.63
C LYS A 206 7.74 18.90 -3.14
N GLN A 207 6.65 19.28 -3.82
CA GLN A 207 6.49 19.08 -5.27
C GLN A 207 7.63 19.72 -6.08
N SER A 208 8.15 20.86 -5.62
CA SER A 208 9.25 21.59 -6.26
C SER A 208 10.56 20.81 -6.35
N VAL A 209 10.77 19.80 -5.48
CA VAL A 209 12.05 19.09 -5.37
C VAL A 209 11.93 17.57 -5.52
N ARG A 210 10.72 16.99 -5.41
CA ARG A 210 10.53 15.53 -5.36
C ARG A 210 11.04 14.78 -6.60
N ARG A 211 11.04 15.41 -7.78
CA ARG A 211 11.55 14.82 -9.04
C ARG A 211 13.07 14.62 -9.02
N ASN A 212 13.78 15.38 -8.19
CA ASN A 212 15.24 15.33 -8.09
C ASN A 212 15.70 14.42 -6.95
N LYS A 213 14.78 13.75 -6.24
CA LYS A 213 15.12 12.88 -5.12
C LYS A 213 15.31 11.46 -5.60
N THR A 214 16.36 10.82 -5.10
CA THR A 214 16.67 9.40 -5.35
C THR A 214 16.28 8.54 -4.13
N PRO A 215 16.24 7.20 -4.22
CA PRO A 215 16.11 6.30 -3.08
C PRO A 215 17.20 6.55 -2.05
N GLU A 216 18.42 6.86 -2.47
CA GLU A 216 19.52 7.17 -1.57
C GLU A 216 19.24 8.47 -0.80
N CYS A 217 18.68 9.49 -1.44
CA CYS A 217 18.26 10.72 -0.75
C CYS A 217 17.29 10.40 0.39
N ILE A 218 16.17 9.71 0.09
CA ILE A 218 15.17 9.38 1.10
C ILE A 218 15.69 8.40 2.15
N SER A 219 16.52 7.44 1.74
CA SER A 219 17.15 6.50 2.65
C SER A 219 18.05 7.22 3.64
N ASN A 220 18.93 8.11 3.15
CA ASN A 220 19.85 8.88 3.99
C ASN A 220 19.12 9.85 4.92
N ASP A 221 18.07 10.52 4.41
CA ASP A 221 17.23 11.40 5.21
C ASP A 221 16.51 10.62 6.31
N LEU A 222 15.96 9.45 6.00
CA LEU A 222 15.31 8.59 6.97
C LEU A 222 16.29 8.01 8.00
N ASP A 223 17.51 7.65 7.58
CA ASP A 223 18.58 7.21 8.48
C ASP A 223 19.01 8.35 9.43
N ARG A 224 19.06 9.59 8.94
CA ARG A 224 19.26 10.77 9.80
C ARG A 224 18.10 10.94 10.78
N PHE A 225 16.86 10.76 10.34
CA PHE A 225 15.69 10.85 11.22
C PHE A 225 15.76 9.81 12.34
N ILE A 226 16.05 8.55 12.00
CA ILE A 226 16.16 7.43 12.93
C ILE A 226 17.33 7.63 13.91
N ARG A 227 18.47 8.13 13.43
CA ARG A 227 19.59 8.49 14.29
C ARG A 227 19.16 9.55 15.31
N ASN A 228 18.47 10.60 14.87
CA ASN A 228 17.98 11.64 15.76
C ASN A 228 16.97 11.08 16.78
N MET A 229 16.12 10.13 16.41
CA MET A 229 15.22 9.45 17.37
C MET A 229 15.97 8.71 18.48
N ARG A 230 17.13 8.12 18.17
CA ARG A 230 17.94 7.39 19.16
C ARG A 230 18.69 8.33 20.11
N HIS A 231 19.14 9.48 19.62
CA HIS A 231 20.02 10.38 20.38
C HIS A 231 19.29 11.58 21.01
N ASN A 232 18.20 12.06 20.42
CA ASN A 232 17.38 13.14 21.00
C ASN A 232 16.38 12.59 22.02
N LYS A 233 16.90 12.13 23.15
CA LYS A 233 16.10 11.53 24.22
C LYS A 233 15.07 12.50 24.80
N ARG A 234 15.29 13.82 24.74
CA ARG A 234 14.31 14.80 25.23
C ARG A 234 13.00 14.68 24.47
N GLN A 235 13.07 14.66 23.13
CA GLN A 235 11.90 14.68 22.26
C GLN A 235 11.32 13.28 21.98
N PHE A 236 12.15 12.23 22.04
CA PHE A 236 11.74 10.85 21.74
C PHE A 236 11.77 9.92 22.97
N SER A 237 11.82 10.46 24.19
CA SER A 237 11.95 9.68 25.45
C SER A 237 10.87 8.61 25.63
N ALA A 238 9.65 8.88 25.17
CA ALA A 238 8.51 7.97 25.28
C ALA A 238 8.36 7.03 24.09
N LEU A 239 9.18 7.16 23.04
CA LEU A 239 9.09 6.31 21.85
C LEU A 239 9.56 4.88 22.17
N VAL A 240 8.69 3.91 21.90
CA VAL A 240 8.93 2.48 22.14
C VAL A 240 9.31 1.79 20.83
N LEU A 241 8.53 2.01 19.76
CA LEU A 241 8.79 1.41 18.46
C LEU A 241 8.44 2.40 17.35
N ALA A 242 9.21 2.38 16.27
CA ALA A 242 8.83 2.99 15.01
C ALA A 242 9.05 1.98 13.87
N VAL A 243 8.08 1.87 12.97
CA VAL A 243 8.17 1.10 11.74
C VAL A 243 8.09 2.08 10.58
N PHE A 244 9.02 1.99 9.64
CA PHE A 244 9.04 2.83 8.45
C PHE A 244 9.05 1.99 7.19
N LYS A 245 8.36 2.46 6.17
CA LYS A 245 8.34 1.88 4.84
C LYS A 245 8.57 2.97 3.80
N ILE A 246 9.59 2.82 2.97
CA ILE A 246 9.84 3.68 1.81
C ILE A 246 9.11 3.13 0.60
N GLU A 247 8.50 4.04 -0.14
CA GLU A 247 7.76 3.79 -1.37
C GLU A 247 8.08 4.82 -2.44
N TYR A 248 7.71 4.49 -3.67
CA TYR A 248 7.75 5.42 -4.77
C TYR A 248 6.38 5.46 -5.43
N GLY A 249 5.73 6.60 -5.33
CA GLY A 249 4.48 6.85 -6.04
C GLY A 249 4.79 7.78 -7.21
N ALA A 250 4.34 7.45 -8.42
CA ALA A 250 4.55 8.29 -9.59
C ALA A 250 4.22 9.78 -9.39
N LYS A 251 3.12 10.03 -8.65
CA LYS A 251 2.73 11.40 -8.28
C LYS A 251 3.47 11.90 -7.05
N LYS A 252 3.72 11.08 -6.03
CA LYS A 252 4.33 11.53 -4.76
C LYS A 252 5.87 11.58 -4.78
N GLY A 253 6.50 10.97 -5.78
CA GLY A 253 7.92 10.64 -5.77
C GLY A 253 8.25 9.66 -4.64
N TYR A 254 9.50 9.67 -4.20
CA TYR A 254 9.91 8.96 -3.00
C TYR A 254 9.22 9.53 -1.76
N HIS A 255 8.62 8.65 -0.97
CA HIS A 255 7.99 8.98 0.31
C HIS A 255 8.10 7.80 1.28
N TRP A 256 7.75 8.03 2.53
CA TRP A 256 7.74 7.01 3.56
C TRP A 256 6.46 7.06 4.38
N HIS A 257 5.99 5.89 4.77
CA HIS A 257 4.95 5.70 5.76
C HIS A 257 5.58 5.31 7.09
N GLY A 258 5.10 5.87 8.20
CA GLY A 258 5.66 5.63 9.52
C GLY A 258 4.60 5.36 10.56
N TYR A 259 4.79 4.28 11.32
CA TYR A 259 3.92 3.89 12.42
C TYR A 259 4.70 3.79 13.72
N PHE A 260 4.26 4.56 14.71
CA PHE A 260 4.97 4.83 15.94
C PHE A 260 4.16 4.40 17.14
N ILE A 261 4.81 3.71 18.07
CA ILE A 261 4.24 3.28 19.34
C ILE A 261 4.98 4.02 20.45
N TYR A 262 4.24 4.77 21.24
CA TYR A 262 4.72 5.49 22.42
C TYR A 262 4.18 4.87 23.72
N ASP A 263 4.95 5.00 24.80
CA ASP A 263 4.50 4.68 26.15
C ASP A 263 3.39 5.66 26.57
N GLY A 264 2.15 5.21 26.43
CA GLY A 264 0.94 5.98 26.74
C GLY A 264 0.75 6.28 28.22
N SER A 265 1.62 5.75 29.10
CA SER A 265 1.68 6.20 30.49
C SER A 265 2.40 7.55 30.63
N LYS A 266 3.21 7.92 29.65
CA LYS A 266 4.01 9.16 29.64
C LYS A 266 3.44 10.22 28.72
N VAL A 267 2.77 9.82 27.65
CA VAL A 267 2.19 10.74 26.66
C VAL A 267 0.73 10.39 26.38
N ARG A 268 -0.09 11.40 26.07
CA ARG A 268 -1.52 11.23 25.75
C ARG A 268 -1.97 11.94 24.47
N MET A 269 -1.22 12.95 24.02
CA MET A 269 -1.59 13.82 22.89
C MET A 269 -0.99 13.31 21.57
N ASP A 270 -1.59 12.26 21.00
CA ASP A 270 -1.13 11.62 19.77
C ASP A 270 -1.11 12.58 18.57
N VAL A 271 -2.08 13.49 18.48
CA VAL A 271 -2.10 14.56 17.46
C VAL A 271 -0.86 15.43 17.53
N LEU A 272 -0.46 15.88 18.73
CA LEU A 272 0.71 16.74 18.91
C LEU A 272 2.01 15.99 18.59
N LEU A 273 2.09 14.71 18.96
CA LEU A 273 3.24 13.86 18.62
C LEU A 273 3.38 13.69 17.10
N GLY A 274 2.29 13.42 16.40
CA GLY A 274 2.30 13.30 14.94
C GLY A 274 2.68 14.62 14.26
N THR A 275 2.17 15.75 14.75
CA THR A 275 2.52 17.08 14.24
C THR A 275 3.99 17.40 14.46
N TYR A 276 4.54 17.04 15.62
CA TYR A 276 5.96 17.18 15.90
C TYR A 276 6.81 16.33 14.95
N LEU A 277 6.49 15.03 14.81
CA LEU A 277 7.20 14.12 13.90
C LEU A 277 7.19 14.63 12.46
N LYS A 278 6.03 15.08 11.97
CA LYS A 278 5.86 15.68 10.64
C LYS A 278 6.76 16.91 10.46
N SER A 279 6.70 17.85 11.41
CA SER A 279 7.47 19.09 11.33
C SER A 279 8.97 18.81 11.44
N TYR A 280 9.37 17.85 12.28
CA TYR A 280 10.76 17.42 12.38
C TYR A 280 11.30 16.85 11.07
N TRP A 281 10.47 16.07 10.35
CA TRP A 281 10.81 15.61 9.00
C TRP A 281 10.95 16.77 8.02
N CYS A 282 10.00 17.71 8.00
CA CYS A 282 10.00 18.83 7.07
C CYS A 282 11.14 19.82 7.31
N ASP A 283 11.40 20.17 8.57
CA ASP A 283 12.21 21.33 8.90
C ASP A 283 13.65 20.95 9.29
N VAL A 284 13.85 19.78 9.93
CA VAL A 284 15.14 19.40 10.54
C VAL A 284 15.86 18.30 9.76
N VAL A 285 15.21 17.15 9.56
CA VAL A 285 15.52 16.25 8.44
C VAL A 285 15.18 17.04 7.17
N THR A 286 15.59 16.76 5.94
CA THR A 286 15.22 17.51 4.71
C THR A 286 15.47 19.04 4.65
N LYS A 287 15.75 19.74 5.75
CA LYS A 287 16.09 21.17 5.81
C LYS A 287 15.12 22.07 5.04
N GLY A 288 13.82 21.86 5.24
CA GLY A 288 12.76 22.62 4.59
C GLY A 288 12.31 22.07 3.23
N GLU A 289 12.93 21.01 2.70
CA GLU A 289 12.51 20.37 1.45
C GLU A 289 11.38 19.34 1.65
N GLY A 290 11.15 18.91 2.88
CA GLY A 290 10.19 17.89 3.22
C GLY A 290 8.75 18.40 3.23
N ALA A 291 7.84 17.47 2.97
CA ALA A 291 6.42 17.59 3.20
C ALA A 291 5.96 16.38 4.02
N GLY A 292 4.75 16.41 4.54
CA GLY A 292 4.24 15.27 5.27
C GLY A 292 2.83 15.47 5.79
N PHE A 293 2.32 14.40 6.37
CA PHE A 293 0.95 14.27 6.77
C PHE A 293 0.84 13.53 8.10
N ASN A 294 -0.01 14.05 9.01
CA ASN A 294 -0.27 13.45 10.31
C ASN A 294 -1.65 12.80 10.25
N VAL A 295 -1.70 11.47 10.31
CA VAL A 295 -2.95 10.70 10.17
C VAL A 295 -3.82 10.79 11.43
N ASN A 296 -3.23 11.18 12.57
CA ASN A 296 -3.95 11.26 13.83
C ASN A 296 -4.87 12.49 13.96
N VAL A 297 -4.83 13.45 13.03
CA VAL A 297 -5.66 14.67 13.15
C VAL A 297 -7.16 14.35 13.00
N GLY A 298 -8.02 15.09 13.71
CA GLY A 298 -9.45 14.75 13.86
C GLY A 298 -10.21 14.54 12.54
N GLU A 299 -10.07 15.46 11.59
CA GLU A 299 -10.71 15.36 10.26
C GLU A 299 -10.39 14.05 9.52
N VAL A 300 -9.14 13.58 9.67
CA VAL A 300 -8.64 12.34 9.07
C VAL A 300 -9.25 11.14 9.76
N ARG A 301 -9.24 11.13 11.10
CA ARG A 301 -9.88 10.07 11.90
C ARG A 301 -11.35 9.93 11.57
N THR A 302 -12.08 11.03 11.47
CA THR A 302 -13.51 11.02 11.14
C THR A 302 -13.77 10.41 9.78
N THR A 303 -12.98 10.75 8.78
CA THR A 303 -13.18 10.17 7.45
C THR A 303 -12.78 8.70 7.38
N LEU A 304 -11.68 8.32 8.03
CA LEU A 304 -11.28 6.92 8.13
C LEU A 304 -12.35 6.08 8.84
N SER A 305 -12.91 6.59 9.92
CA SER A 305 -14.02 5.97 10.65
C SER A 305 -15.23 5.73 9.76
N LYS A 306 -15.63 6.73 8.97
CA LYS A 306 -16.74 6.59 7.99
C LYS A 306 -16.42 5.55 6.91
N ARG A 307 -15.22 5.61 6.33
CA ARG A 307 -14.79 4.72 5.25
C ARG A 307 -14.74 3.26 5.70
N LEU A 308 -14.17 3.02 6.88
CA LEU A 308 -14.04 1.67 7.46
C LEU A 308 -15.33 1.22 8.18
N GLN A 309 -16.33 2.10 8.31
CA GLN A 309 -17.58 1.84 9.03
C GLN A 309 -17.37 1.38 10.48
N VAL A 310 -16.32 1.88 11.14
CA VAL A 310 -15.99 1.59 12.54
C VAL A 310 -15.86 2.90 13.33
N PRO A 311 -16.27 2.96 14.60
CA PRO A 311 -16.07 4.15 15.42
C PRO A 311 -14.59 4.55 15.53
N GLU A 312 -14.30 5.86 15.60
CA GLU A 312 -12.91 6.38 15.66
C GLU A 312 -12.03 5.78 16.75
N ARG A 313 -12.64 5.35 17.86
CA ARG A 313 -11.94 4.69 18.97
C ARG A 313 -11.41 3.30 18.59
N HIS A 314 -11.94 2.67 17.55
CA HIS A 314 -11.49 1.36 17.05
C HIS A 314 -10.50 1.47 15.88
N LEU A 315 -10.12 2.70 15.51
CA LEU A 315 -9.01 2.91 14.60
C LEU A 315 -7.71 2.51 15.30
N ALA A 316 -6.80 1.85 14.57
CA ALA A 316 -5.46 1.52 15.05
C ALA A 316 -4.52 2.76 15.11
N ILE A 317 -5.04 3.91 15.54
CA ILE A 317 -4.32 5.18 15.77
C ILE A 317 -4.89 5.90 16.99
N GLY A 318 -4.02 6.55 17.76
CA GLY A 318 -4.35 7.20 19.03
C GLY A 318 -4.26 6.23 20.20
N GLU A 319 -5.28 6.18 21.05
CA GLU A 319 -5.31 5.26 22.19
C GLU A 319 -5.36 3.80 21.73
N PHE A 320 -4.39 2.99 22.13
CA PHE A 320 -4.51 1.53 21.97
C PHE A 320 -5.15 0.90 23.20
N ARG A 321 -6.17 0.08 22.98
CA ARG A 321 -6.91 -0.66 24.00
C ARG A 321 -6.60 -2.15 23.83
N LYS A 322 -5.90 -2.74 24.80
CA LYS A 322 -5.59 -4.17 24.77
C LYS A 322 -6.89 -4.98 24.79
N GLY A 323 -7.02 -5.97 23.90
CA GLY A 323 -8.22 -6.80 23.78
C GLY A 323 -9.35 -6.18 22.95
N ASP A 324 -9.12 -5.02 22.31
CA ASP A 324 -10.04 -4.47 21.31
C ASP A 324 -9.79 -5.16 19.95
N ALA A 325 -10.55 -6.22 19.67
CA ALA A 325 -10.40 -7.04 18.46
C ALA A 325 -10.44 -6.20 17.16
N ILE A 326 -11.29 -5.17 17.10
CA ILE A 326 -11.42 -4.31 15.91
C ILE A 326 -10.16 -3.43 15.73
N GLN A 327 -9.58 -2.90 16.81
CA GLN A 327 -8.28 -2.21 16.72
C GLN A 327 -7.18 -3.16 16.26
N GLU A 328 -7.16 -4.39 16.77
CA GLU A 328 -6.16 -5.39 16.43
C GLU A 328 -6.26 -5.82 14.95
N ALA A 329 -7.47 -6.05 14.43
CA ALA A 329 -7.72 -6.34 13.02
C ALA A 329 -7.27 -5.17 12.11
N ASN A 330 -7.62 -3.94 12.46
CA ASN A 330 -7.16 -2.73 11.74
C ASN A 330 -5.63 -2.59 11.75
N MET A 331 -5.00 -2.89 12.88
CA MET A 331 -3.54 -2.84 13.01
C MET A 331 -2.88 -3.92 12.15
N ARG A 332 -3.42 -5.15 12.11
CA ARG A 332 -2.92 -6.22 11.24
C ARG A 332 -3.03 -5.84 9.77
N ALA A 333 -4.14 -5.23 9.35
CA ALA A 333 -4.30 -4.73 7.99
C ALA A 333 -3.25 -3.65 7.65
N LEU A 334 -2.99 -2.70 8.55
CA LEU A 334 -1.92 -1.72 8.39
C LEU A 334 -0.52 -2.36 8.27
N ILE A 335 -0.26 -3.41 9.06
CA ILE A 335 1.01 -4.14 9.02
C ILE A 335 1.18 -4.89 7.69
N ARG A 336 0.13 -5.57 7.21
CA ARG A 336 0.13 -6.23 5.90
C ARG A 336 0.45 -5.23 4.79
N TYR A 337 -0.19 -4.06 4.85
CA TYR A 337 0.10 -2.96 3.94
C TYR A 337 1.59 -2.56 3.94
N PHE A 338 2.19 -2.30 5.11
CA PHE A 338 3.63 -2.01 5.21
C PHE A 338 4.53 -3.11 4.65
N ALA A 339 4.05 -4.36 4.68
CA ALA A 339 4.74 -5.51 4.15
C ALA A 339 4.56 -5.70 2.64
N LYS A 340 3.73 -4.93 1.94
CA LYS A 340 3.56 -5.07 0.48
C LYS A 340 4.81 -4.65 -0.31
N LYS A 341 4.99 -5.24 -1.49
CA LYS A 341 6.08 -4.89 -2.42
C LYS A 341 5.62 -3.98 -3.56
N GLU A 342 4.37 -4.11 -3.98
CA GLU A 342 3.81 -3.55 -5.22
C GLU A 342 3.89 -2.02 -5.32
N GLN A 343 4.05 -1.32 -4.21
CA GLN A 343 4.18 0.15 -4.17
C GLN A 343 5.64 0.63 -4.25
N SER A 344 6.54 -0.21 -4.77
CA SER A 344 7.98 0.09 -4.84
C SER A 344 8.55 0.01 -6.24
N LEU A 345 8.15 0.96 -7.11
CA LEU A 345 8.93 1.28 -8.29
C LEU A 345 10.35 1.68 -7.85
N ARG A 346 11.36 0.98 -8.38
CA ARG A 346 12.78 1.26 -8.13
C ARG A 346 13.37 1.81 -9.41
N LEU A 347 14.21 2.83 -9.38
CA LEU A 347 14.86 3.28 -10.61
C LEU A 347 15.98 2.31 -11.02
N THR A 348 16.24 2.20 -12.31
CA THR A 348 17.34 1.40 -12.88
C THR A 348 18.70 1.97 -12.44
N GLY A 349 19.65 1.07 -12.16
CA GLY A 349 21.01 1.47 -11.76
C GLY A 349 21.14 1.99 -10.32
N GLN A 350 20.05 2.10 -9.56
CA GLN A 350 20.11 2.52 -8.16
C GLN A 350 20.38 1.38 -7.19
N LYS A 351 21.08 1.69 -6.10
CA LYS A 351 21.41 0.68 -5.10
C LYS A 351 20.12 0.24 -4.41
N SER A 352 20.06 -1.06 -4.09
CA SER A 352 18.97 -1.58 -3.26
C SER A 352 19.01 -0.92 -1.89
N VAL A 353 18.10 0.01 -1.62
CA VAL A 353 17.94 0.61 -0.30
C VAL A 353 17.04 -0.27 0.58
N ASN A 354 17.30 -0.27 1.89
CA ASN A 354 16.43 -0.96 2.82
C ASN A 354 15.09 -0.19 2.93
N GLN A 355 14.05 -0.73 2.30
CA GLN A 355 12.74 -0.09 2.25
C GLN A 355 11.96 -0.21 3.56
N LEU A 356 12.23 -1.23 4.39
CA LEU A 356 11.52 -1.46 5.65
C LEU A 356 12.49 -1.31 6.82
N ARG A 357 12.18 -0.43 7.76
CA ARG A 357 12.99 -0.23 8.97
C ARG A 357 12.14 -0.39 10.21
N ILE A 358 12.53 -1.32 11.08
CA ILE A 358 11.95 -1.48 12.42
C ILE A 358 12.95 -0.92 13.43
N VAL A 359 12.53 0.07 14.20
CA VAL A 359 13.37 0.83 15.12
C VAL A 359 12.80 0.76 16.52
N ARG A 360 13.55 0.11 17.42
CA ARG A 360 13.28 0.15 18.86
C ARG A 360 13.74 1.51 19.41
N GLY A 361 12.80 2.26 19.95
CA GLY A 361 13.03 3.61 20.48
C GLY A 361 13.70 3.62 21.87
N PRO A 362 14.07 4.80 22.38
CA PRO A 362 14.76 4.93 23.67
C PRO A 362 14.00 4.32 24.85
N ARG A 363 12.66 4.29 24.80
CA ARG A 363 11.83 3.76 25.89
C ARG A 363 11.80 2.23 25.96
N TYR A 364 12.06 1.56 24.83
CA TYR A 364 11.89 0.12 24.68
C TYR A 364 12.73 -0.67 25.69
N LYS A 365 14.04 -0.39 25.80
CA LYS A 365 14.93 -1.14 26.69
C LYS A 365 14.51 -1.03 28.15
N ALA A 366 14.11 0.17 28.58
CA ALA A 366 13.68 0.42 29.96
C ALA A 366 12.40 -0.35 30.31
N LEU A 367 11.41 -0.38 29.40
CA LEU A 367 10.17 -1.14 29.62
C LEU A 367 10.40 -2.65 29.61
N LYS A 368 11.24 -3.15 28.69
CA LYS A 368 11.57 -4.57 28.59
C LYS A 368 12.28 -5.07 29.86
N GLN A 369 13.29 -4.35 30.34
CA GLN A 369 13.98 -4.67 31.60
C GLN A 369 13.03 -4.64 32.81
N TRP A 370 12.09 -3.69 32.86
CA TRP A 370 11.12 -3.64 33.94
C TRP A 370 10.20 -4.86 33.93
N ARG A 371 9.64 -5.23 32.77
CA ARG A 371 8.79 -6.42 32.62
C ARG A 371 9.53 -7.70 33.02
N ASP A 372 10.75 -7.88 32.52
CA ASP A 372 11.53 -9.11 32.76
C ASP A 372 11.87 -9.27 34.26
N ARG A 373 12.10 -8.16 34.98
CA ARG A 373 12.28 -8.18 36.45
C ARG A 373 10.99 -8.53 37.20
N THR A 374 9.84 -8.03 36.76
CA THR A 374 8.53 -8.34 37.38
C THR A 374 8.20 -9.81 37.20
N ALA A 375 8.37 -10.37 35.99
CA ALA A 375 8.14 -11.78 35.72
C ALA A 375 9.04 -12.70 36.57
N ALA A 376 10.31 -12.32 36.77
CA ALA A 376 11.24 -13.07 37.63
C ALA A 376 10.89 -13.00 39.13
N ARG A 377 10.07 -12.03 39.55
CA ARG A 377 9.57 -11.91 40.94
C ARG A 377 8.27 -12.67 41.15
N GLU A 378 7.41 -12.76 40.13
CA GLU A 378 6.13 -13.49 40.19
C GLU A 378 6.29 -15.01 40.01
N GLY A 379 7.41 -15.46 39.41
CA GLY A 379 7.76 -16.87 39.28
C GLY A 379 8.58 -17.46 40.44
N ARG A 380 8.81 -16.69 41.52
CA ARG A 380 9.36 -17.16 42.80
C ARG A 380 8.25 -17.11 43.83
#